data_AF-D6D776-F1
#
_entry.id   AF-D6D776-F1
#
_cell.length_a   1.000
_cell.length_b   1.000
_cell.length_c   1.000
_cell.angle_alpha   90.00
_cell.angle_beta   90.00
_cell.angle_gamma   90.00
#
_symmetry.space_group_name_H-M   'P 1'
#
loop_
_entity.id
_entity.type
_entity.pdbx_description
1 polymer ?
#
loop_
_entity_poly.entity_id
_entity_poly.type
_entity_poly.pdbx_seq_one_letter_code
_entity_poly.pdbx_strand_id
1 'polypeptide(L)'
;MNIKHIKNAFGFAFAAIFFVGCTDVESINDVDLNQTIKTDEYYAALRKWKETPGLPQVFVWFDNWTGTSPTGENSLRGLPDSVTIASNWGGHPKFELTSERKADMEYVQKVKGTKVVVTLFSQNIGDDLPDKEIYHEAGTSSDPEKVRPAIKAYAEDIYKACLECGYDGYDWDYEPGGGMGVGPLWSNKVQRTIFVEELSYWFGHGAMDPNRDRGDRPMPEKRLLFLIDGEVGIRTGMDKEWLSYYVDYFVLQAYGGMADYRMTGVLRDMDDWIQQGIITPDEIVRRTIATENFESYANTGGGFLGMSNYVYKNTYTVNGKPYEIDQLIGGCGLYRVGFDYAQGKGDYDGSPEYYFLRQGITNIYRNFYDRMNAANEE
;
A
#
# COMPACT_ATOMS: atom_id res chain seq x y z
N MET A 1 36.73 57.35 -47.27
CA MET A 1 35.79 58.09 -46.39
C MET A 1 35.78 57.40 -45.04
N ASN A 2 36.39 58.07 -44.04
CA ASN A 2 36.20 58.03 -42.57
C ASN A 2 36.12 56.69 -41.79
N ILE A 3 37.09 56.41 -40.88
CA ILE A 3 37.16 56.70 -39.40
C ILE A 3 36.78 55.42 -38.61
N LYS A 4 37.72 54.66 -38.01
CA LYS A 4 38.41 54.77 -36.69
C LYS A 4 37.71 54.03 -35.51
N HIS A 5 38.56 53.48 -34.62
CA HIS A 5 38.40 53.11 -33.19
C HIS A 5 37.66 51.78 -32.87
N ILE A 6 38.22 50.76 -32.20
CA ILE A 6 38.91 50.60 -30.90
C ILE A 6 38.05 51.00 -29.67
N LYS A 7 37.60 49.95 -28.96
CA LYS A 7 37.38 49.72 -27.50
C LYS A 7 36.53 50.71 -26.67
N ASN A 8 35.48 50.17 -26.03
CA ASN A 8 35.10 50.25 -24.59
C ASN A 8 33.66 49.70 -24.45
N ALA A 9 33.38 48.61 -23.70
CA ALA A 9 33.35 48.42 -22.24
C ALA A 9 31.90 48.40 -21.71
N PHE A 10 31.66 47.63 -20.63
CA PHE A 10 30.40 47.33 -19.91
C PHE A 10 29.52 46.25 -20.57
N GLY A 11 29.24 45.08 -20.00
CA GLY A 11 29.27 44.64 -18.60
C GLY A 11 27.89 44.08 -18.27
N PHE A 12 27.78 42.78 -17.99
CA PHE A 12 26.92 42.21 -16.96
C PHE A 12 27.20 40.70 -16.87
N ALA A 13 27.65 40.29 -15.69
CA ALA A 13 27.81 38.90 -15.31
C ALA A 13 26.43 38.23 -15.25
N PHE A 14 26.32 37.06 -15.88
CA PHE A 14 25.39 36.04 -15.45
C PHE A 14 26.21 34.77 -15.24
N ALA A 15 26.75 34.63 -14.03
CA ALA A 15 27.14 33.34 -13.52
C ALA A 15 25.85 32.56 -13.30
N ALA A 16 25.46 31.76 -14.30
CA ALA A 16 24.47 30.72 -14.08
C ALA A 16 25.14 29.68 -13.16
N ILE A 17 24.86 29.81 -11.86
CA ILE A 17 25.10 28.75 -10.90
C ILE A 17 24.16 27.62 -11.32
N PHE A 18 24.67 26.69 -12.11
CA PHE A 18 24.07 25.37 -12.20
C PHE A 18 24.17 24.79 -10.78
N PHE A 19 23.04 24.79 -10.06
CA PHE A 19 22.87 23.87 -8.95
C PHE A 19 22.90 22.46 -9.56
N VAL A 20 24.10 21.90 -9.66
CA VAL A 20 24.28 20.45 -9.71
C VAL A 20 23.74 19.96 -8.37
N GLY A 21 22.51 19.45 -8.38
CA GLY A 21 22.01 18.64 -7.28
C GLY A 21 22.95 17.45 -7.15
N CYS A 22 23.78 17.49 -6.11
CA CYS A 22 24.66 16.39 -5.77
C CYS A 22 23.78 15.27 -5.21
N THR A 23 23.32 14.37 -6.08
CA THR A 23 22.68 13.12 -5.69
C THR A 23 23.63 11.98 -6.01
N ASP A 24 24.78 11.95 -5.34
CA ASP A 24 25.55 10.71 -5.21
C ASP A 24 24.88 9.85 -4.14
N VAL A 25 23.65 9.41 -4.44
CA VAL A 25 23.15 8.17 -3.87
C VAL A 25 23.77 7.11 -4.76
N GLU A 26 24.57 6.18 -4.21
CA GLU A 26 24.88 4.95 -4.94
C GLU A 26 23.54 4.28 -5.22
N SER A 27 23.01 4.51 -6.42
CA SER A 27 21.80 3.86 -6.88
C SER A 27 22.06 2.37 -6.77
N ILE A 28 21.12 1.63 -6.17
CA ILE A 28 21.16 0.16 -6.13
C ILE A 28 21.24 -0.44 -7.56
N ASN A 29 20.98 0.38 -8.59
CA ASN A 29 21.09 0.04 -10.01
C ASN A 29 21.82 1.11 -10.83
N ASP A 30 22.74 0.71 -11.72
CA ASP A 30 23.44 1.60 -12.66
C ASP A 30 22.56 2.09 -13.85
N VAL A 31 21.23 1.94 -13.76
CA VAL A 31 20.28 2.24 -14.85
C VAL A 31 19.44 3.46 -14.48
N ASP A 32 19.34 4.43 -15.39
CA ASP A 32 18.47 5.59 -15.24
C ASP A 32 16.98 5.17 -15.28
N LEU A 33 16.30 5.30 -14.14
CA LEU A 33 14.87 4.98 -13.99
C LEU A 33 13.94 6.15 -14.37
N ASN A 34 14.48 7.28 -14.83
CA ASN A 34 13.72 8.45 -15.29
C ASN A 34 13.69 8.59 -16.82
N GLN A 35 14.27 7.65 -17.56
CA GLN A 35 14.32 7.69 -19.02
C GLN A 35 12.94 7.56 -19.68
N THR A 36 12.74 8.27 -20.78
CA THR A 36 11.47 8.26 -21.55
C THR A 36 11.28 6.99 -22.37
N ILE A 37 12.36 6.40 -22.88
CA ILE A 37 12.34 5.14 -23.62
C ILE A 37 12.58 4.00 -22.64
N LYS A 38 11.60 3.12 -22.47
CA LYS A 38 11.66 2.02 -21.50
C LYS A 38 12.09 0.74 -22.20
N THR A 39 13.28 0.26 -21.89
CA THR A 39 13.83 -1.00 -22.42
C THR A 39 13.56 -2.18 -21.48
N ASP A 40 13.94 -3.40 -21.88
CA ASP A 40 13.85 -4.56 -20.99
C ASP A 40 14.81 -4.42 -19.78
N GLU A 41 15.97 -3.80 -19.97
CA GLU A 41 16.91 -3.47 -18.90
C GLU A 41 16.32 -2.46 -17.91
N TYR A 42 15.58 -1.46 -18.40
CA TYR A 42 14.83 -0.52 -17.55
C TYR A 42 13.85 -1.28 -16.64
N TYR A 43 13.03 -2.16 -17.21
CA TYR A 43 12.02 -2.88 -16.45
C TYR A 43 12.66 -3.90 -15.48
N ALA A 44 13.79 -4.50 -15.83
CA ALA A 44 14.55 -5.34 -14.91
C ALA A 44 15.09 -4.52 -13.72
N ALA A 45 15.65 -3.34 -13.97
CA ALA A 45 16.11 -2.44 -12.93
C ALA A 45 14.96 -1.93 -12.05
N LEU A 46 13.81 -1.59 -12.63
CA LEU A 46 12.60 -1.20 -11.90
C LEU A 46 12.14 -2.30 -10.94
N ARG A 47 12.10 -3.56 -11.39
CA ARG A 47 11.72 -4.69 -10.53
C ARG A 47 12.71 -4.88 -9.38
N LYS A 48 14.02 -4.82 -9.67
CA LYS A 48 15.06 -4.88 -8.63
C LYS A 48 14.98 -3.71 -7.65
N TRP A 49 14.66 -2.52 -8.13
CA TRP A 49 14.44 -1.35 -7.27
C TRP A 49 13.26 -1.55 -6.32
N LYS A 50 12.15 -2.15 -6.77
CA LYS A 50 10.99 -2.49 -5.90
C LYS A 50 11.31 -3.52 -4.81
N GLU A 51 12.43 -4.23 -4.93
CA GLU A 51 12.92 -5.18 -3.93
C GLU A 51 13.84 -4.51 -2.87
N THR A 52 14.07 -3.20 -2.97
CA THR A 52 14.89 -2.45 -1.99
C THR A 52 14.34 -2.63 -0.58
N PRO A 53 15.17 -3.07 0.40
CA PRO A 53 14.73 -3.25 1.78
C PRO A 53 14.17 -1.96 2.36
N GLY A 54 12.97 -2.05 2.96
CA GLY A 54 12.33 -0.90 3.61
C GLY A 54 11.77 0.15 2.64
N LEU A 55 11.74 -0.11 1.33
CA LEU A 55 11.15 0.79 0.35
C LEU A 55 9.68 1.13 0.72
N PRO A 56 9.33 2.42 0.86
CA PRO A 56 7.95 2.81 1.12
C PRO A 56 7.02 2.39 -0.03
N GLN A 57 5.78 2.06 0.31
CA GLN A 57 4.79 1.64 -0.65
C GLN A 57 4.05 2.82 -1.26
N VAL A 58 3.83 2.76 -2.57
CA VAL A 58 2.89 3.64 -3.26
C VAL A 58 1.69 2.80 -3.64
N PHE A 59 0.58 3.09 -2.98
CA PHE A 59 -0.63 2.28 -2.99
C PHE A 59 -1.78 2.99 -3.72
N VAL A 60 -2.63 2.24 -4.42
CA VAL A 60 -3.84 2.80 -5.04
C VAL A 60 -5.02 1.85 -4.90
N TRP A 61 -6.20 2.34 -4.53
CA TRP A 61 -7.45 1.62 -4.79
C TRP A 61 -7.92 1.96 -6.21
N PHE A 62 -8.02 0.91 -7.02
CA PHE A 62 -8.25 0.99 -8.45
C PHE A 62 -9.67 0.50 -8.77
N ASP A 63 -10.59 1.45 -9.00
CA ASP A 63 -12.03 1.21 -8.99
C ASP A 63 -12.67 0.99 -10.37
N ASN A 64 -12.10 1.59 -11.43
CA ASN A 64 -12.66 1.57 -12.78
C ASN A 64 -11.90 0.63 -13.73
N TRP A 65 -11.49 -0.54 -13.23
CA TRP A 65 -10.59 -1.42 -13.96
C TRP A 65 -11.26 -2.20 -15.09
N THR A 66 -10.95 -1.85 -16.34
CA THR A 66 -11.39 -2.61 -17.52
C THR A 66 -10.24 -3.37 -18.18
N GLY A 67 -9.02 -2.82 -18.16
CA GLY A 67 -7.85 -3.41 -18.82
C GLY A 67 -7.93 -3.44 -20.35
N THR A 68 -8.92 -2.80 -20.96
CA THR A 68 -9.20 -2.86 -22.41
C THR A 68 -8.25 -2.01 -23.26
N SER A 69 -7.52 -1.09 -22.63
CA SER A 69 -6.51 -0.22 -23.24
C SER A 69 -5.19 -0.37 -22.48
N PRO A 70 -4.01 -0.30 -23.14
CA PRO A 70 -2.72 -0.34 -22.46
C PRO A 70 -2.38 0.96 -21.70
N THR A 71 -3.21 1.99 -21.84
CA THR A 71 -3.11 3.30 -21.18
C THR A 71 -4.49 3.76 -20.73
N GLY A 72 -4.56 4.87 -19.98
CA GLY A 72 -5.82 5.42 -19.49
C GLY A 72 -6.07 5.12 -18.01
N GLU A 73 -7.05 5.82 -17.46
CA GLU A 73 -7.44 5.73 -16.04
C GLU A 73 -7.98 4.35 -15.63
N ASN A 74 -8.31 3.50 -16.60
CA ASN A 74 -8.89 2.16 -16.43
C ASN A 74 -7.90 1.01 -16.65
N SER A 75 -6.61 1.32 -16.85
CA SER A 75 -5.54 0.36 -17.10
C SER A 75 -4.53 0.34 -15.96
N LEU A 76 -4.27 -0.83 -15.38
CA LEU A 76 -3.18 -1.03 -14.43
C LEU A 76 -1.83 -0.73 -15.07
N ARG A 77 -1.67 -1.03 -16.36
CA ARG A 77 -0.48 -0.69 -17.14
C ARG A 77 -0.34 0.81 -17.39
N GLY A 78 -1.42 1.56 -17.30
CA GLY A 78 -1.45 3.02 -17.35
C GLY A 78 -0.90 3.70 -16.09
N LEU A 79 -0.87 3.02 -14.95
CA LEU A 79 -0.36 3.57 -13.69
C LEU A 79 1.13 3.94 -13.79
N PRO A 80 1.60 4.95 -13.03
CA PRO A 80 3.03 5.26 -12.93
C PRO A 80 3.84 4.03 -12.51
N ASP A 81 5.02 3.85 -13.11
CA ASP A 81 5.82 2.64 -12.94
C ASP A 81 6.26 2.40 -11.48
N SER A 82 6.39 3.48 -10.70
CA SER A 82 6.76 3.47 -9.29
C SER A 82 5.61 3.13 -8.32
N VAL A 83 4.38 2.90 -8.82
CA VAL A 83 3.30 2.32 -8.01
C VAL A 83 3.68 0.90 -7.62
N THR A 84 3.69 0.60 -6.33
CA THR A 84 4.14 -0.71 -5.81
C THR A 84 2.97 -1.67 -5.61
N ILE A 85 1.82 -1.17 -5.14
CA ILE A 85 0.63 -1.98 -4.88
C ILE A 85 -0.59 -1.31 -5.51
N ALA A 86 -1.34 -2.05 -6.32
CA ALA A 86 -2.65 -1.67 -6.79
C ALA A 86 -3.70 -2.63 -6.22
N SER A 87 -4.72 -2.08 -5.57
CA SER A 87 -5.77 -2.84 -4.92
C SER A 87 -7.05 -2.79 -5.74
N ASN A 88 -7.57 -3.96 -6.13
CA ASN A 88 -8.77 -4.11 -6.95
C ASN A 88 -10.04 -3.78 -6.14
N TRP A 89 -10.36 -2.50 -6.09
CA TRP A 89 -11.53 -1.96 -5.40
C TRP A 89 -12.69 -1.71 -6.38
N GLY A 90 -13.89 -1.40 -5.90
CA GLY A 90 -15.04 -1.05 -6.75
C GLY A 90 -16.07 -2.18 -6.93
N GLY A 91 -17.17 -1.89 -7.65
CA GLY A 91 -18.37 -2.73 -7.72
C GLY A 91 -18.37 -3.84 -8.78
N HIS A 92 -17.27 -4.06 -9.50
CA HIS A 92 -17.16 -5.14 -10.50
C HIS A 92 -16.79 -6.48 -9.86
N PRO A 93 -17.04 -7.61 -10.55
CA PRO A 93 -16.67 -8.94 -10.05
C PRO A 93 -15.18 -9.02 -9.65
N LYS A 94 -14.96 -9.58 -8.47
CA LYS A 94 -13.63 -9.69 -7.83
C LYS A 94 -12.84 -10.89 -8.33
N PHE A 95 -13.50 -12.04 -8.48
CA PHE A 95 -12.85 -13.28 -8.91
C PHE A 95 -13.27 -13.76 -10.32
N GLU A 96 -14.19 -13.05 -10.97
CA GLU A 96 -14.57 -13.31 -12.37
C GLU A 96 -13.90 -12.28 -13.30
N LEU A 97 -12.61 -12.48 -13.57
CA LEU A 97 -11.82 -11.56 -14.39
C LEU A 97 -11.98 -11.85 -15.89
N THR A 98 -12.22 -10.80 -16.68
CA THR A 98 -12.16 -10.89 -18.15
C THR A 98 -10.73 -11.15 -18.62
N SER A 99 -10.58 -11.63 -19.86
CA SER A 99 -9.26 -11.87 -20.47
C SER A 99 -8.40 -10.61 -20.51
N GLU A 100 -9.02 -9.44 -20.72
CA GLU A 100 -8.35 -8.14 -20.76
C GLU A 100 -7.81 -7.76 -19.38
N ARG A 101 -8.63 -7.89 -18.31
CA ARG A 101 -8.18 -7.67 -16.93
C ARG A 101 -7.04 -8.62 -16.57
N LYS A 102 -7.14 -9.91 -16.90
CA LYS A 102 -6.06 -10.88 -16.66
C LYS A 102 -4.75 -10.47 -17.36
N ALA A 103 -4.81 -10.08 -18.64
CA ALA A 103 -3.64 -9.66 -19.40
C ALA A 103 -3.03 -8.32 -18.91
N ASP A 104 -3.88 -7.39 -18.47
CA ASP A 104 -3.46 -6.11 -17.91
C ASP A 104 -2.71 -6.29 -16.57
N MET A 105 -3.26 -7.12 -15.68
CA MET A 105 -2.63 -7.51 -14.41
C MET A 105 -1.33 -8.30 -14.64
N GLU A 106 -1.34 -9.31 -15.50
CA GLU A 106 -0.16 -10.13 -15.77
C GLU A 106 1.02 -9.27 -16.24
N TYR A 107 0.77 -8.28 -17.11
CA TYR A 107 1.83 -7.39 -17.53
C TYR A 107 2.32 -6.48 -16.42
N VAL A 108 1.43 -5.85 -15.65
CA VAL A 108 1.87 -4.92 -14.60
C VAL A 108 2.71 -5.64 -13.54
N GLN A 109 2.37 -6.90 -13.25
CA GLN A 109 3.14 -7.78 -12.37
C GLN A 109 4.49 -8.18 -12.99
N LYS A 110 4.49 -8.73 -14.21
CA LYS A 110 5.71 -9.30 -14.81
C LYS A 110 6.68 -8.26 -15.35
N VAL A 111 6.16 -7.16 -15.91
CA VAL A 111 6.97 -6.12 -16.54
C VAL A 111 7.31 -5.03 -15.53
N LYS A 112 6.32 -4.45 -14.86
CA LYS A 112 6.56 -3.34 -13.92
C LYS A 112 6.90 -3.79 -12.50
N GLY A 113 6.58 -5.03 -12.11
CA GLY A 113 6.74 -5.50 -10.73
C GLY A 113 5.71 -4.93 -9.74
N THR A 114 4.64 -4.31 -10.22
CA THR A 114 3.56 -3.84 -9.34
C THR A 114 2.75 -5.03 -8.85
N LYS A 115 2.51 -5.09 -7.54
CA LYS A 115 1.66 -6.11 -6.92
C LYS A 115 0.20 -5.73 -7.07
N VAL A 116 -0.64 -6.70 -7.40
CA VAL A 116 -2.09 -6.49 -7.53
C VAL A 116 -2.81 -7.32 -6.48
N VAL A 117 -3.49 -6.67 -5.54
CA VAL A 117 -4.25 -7.32 -4.47
C VAL A 117 -5.75 -7.13 -4.70
N VAL A 118 -6.58 -7.92 -4.03
CA VAL A 118 -8.04 -7.80 -4.10
C VAL A 118 -8.61 -7.23 -2.80
N THR A 119 -9.42 -6.17 -2.89
CA THR A 119 -10.16 -5.63 -1.74
C THR A 119 -11.52 -6.26 -1.64
N LEU A 120 -11.85 -6.81 -0.46
CA LEU A 120 -13.19 -7.27 -0.10
C LEU A 120 -13.58 -6.69 1.27
N PHE A 121 -14.86 -6.36 1.45
CA PHE A 121 -15.39 -6.02 2.77
C PHE A 121 -15.39 -7.22 3.73
N SER A 122 -15.72 -8.40 3.19
CA SER A 122 -15.83 -9.66 3.94
C SER A 122 -16.52 -9.46 5.30
N GLN A 123 -17.76 -8.94 5.28
CA GLN A 123 -18.53 -8.69 6.49
C GLN A 123 -19.11 -10.00 7.05
N ASN A 124 -19.38 -10.96 6.15
CA ASN A 124 -19.85 -12.30 6.45
C ASN A 124 -18.89 -13.35 5.87
N ILE A 125 -18.96 -14.53 6.46
CA ILE A 125 -18.27 -15.72 5.97
C ILE A 125 -18.87 -16.09 4.61
N GLY A 126 -18.01 -16.23 3.59
CA GLY A 126 -18.43 -16.59 2.23
C GLY A 126 -18.74 -15.41 1.30
N ASP A 127 -18.67 -14.16 1.78
CA ASP A 127 -18.83 -12.97 0.93
C ASP A 127 -17.88 -13.04 -0.30
N ASP A 128 -18.38 -12.63 -1.46
CA ASP A 128 -17.67 -12.58 -2.75
C ASP A 128 -17.19 -13.93 -3.32
N LEU A 129 -17.51 -15.07 -2.70
CA LEU A 129 -17.17 -16.41 -3.17
C LEU A 129 -18.43 -17.24 -3.52
N PRO A 130 -18.29 -18.31 -4.31
CA PRO A 130 -19.38 -19.27 -4.51
C PRO A 130 -19.85 -19.84 -3.16
N ASP A 131 -21.17 -19.88 -2.97
CA ASP A 131 -21.79 -20.31 -1.71
C ASP A 131 -21.46 -21.77 -1.36
N LYS A 132 -21.27 -22.04 -0.07
CA LYS A 132 -21.00 -23.38 0.48
C LYS A 132 -21.77 -23.57 1.79
N GLU A 133 -22.32 -24.77 2.01
CA GLU A 133 -23.09 -25.09 3.23
C GLU A 133 -22.32 -24.76 4.52
N ILE A 134 -21.01 -25.05 4.55
CA ILE A 134 -20.14 -24.82 5.71
C ILE A 134 -20.07 -23.35 6.14
N TYR A 135 -20.23 -22.39 5.23
CA TYR A 135 -20.19 -20.96 5.56
C TYR A 135 -21.33 -20.53 6.49
N HIS A 136 -22.46 -21.25 6.43
CA HIS A 136 -23.65 -20.95 7.21
C HIS A 136 -23.62 -21.54 8.63
N GLU A 137 -22.72 -22.48 8.91
CA GLU A 137 -22.68 -23.20 10.19
C GLU A 137 -22.35 -22.30 11.38
N ALA A 138 -21.51 -21.28 11.16
CA ALA A 138 -21.14 -20.32 12.21
C ALA A 138 -22.34 -19.46 12.65
N GLY A 139 -23.19 -19.05 11.71
CA GLY A 139 -24.26 -18.08 11.94
C GLY A 139 -23.75 -16.86 12.71
N THR A 140 -24.46 -16.47 13.77
CA THR A 140 -24.04 -15.40 14.69
C THR A 140 -23.35 -15.90 15.96
N SER A 141 -22.95 -17.18 16.01
CA SER A 141 -22.37 -17.79 17.21
C SER A 141 -21.07 -17.11 17.64
N SER A 142 -20.78 -17.14 18.94
CA SER A 142 -19.50 -16.75 19.54
C SER A 142 -18.79 -17.95 20.18
N ASP A 143 -19.18 -19.17 19.83
CA ASP A 143 -18.47 -20.41 20.24
C ASP A 143 -17.31 -20.69 19.26
N PRO A 144 -16.04 -20.57 19.69
CA PRO A 144 -14.88 -20.76 18.82
C PRO A 144 -14.87 -22.12 18.10
N GLU A 145 -15.27 -23.20 18.76
CA GLU A 145 -15.24 -24.54 18.16
C GLU A 145 -16.28 -24.70 17.07
N LYS A 146 -17.43 -24.03 17.24
CA LYS A 146 -18.50 -24.02 16.23
C LYS A 146 -18.14 -23.14 15.03
N VAL A 147 -17.54 -21.97 15.26
CA VAL A 147 -17.33 -20.97 14.19
C VAL A 147 -16.06 -21.20 13.38
N ARG A 148 -15.01 -21.78 13.99
CA ARG A 148 -13.70 -21.94 13.35
C ARG A 148 -13.73 -22.76 12.06
N PRO A 149 -14.47 -23.89 11.94
CA PRO A 149 -14.52 -24.65 10.69
C PRO A 149 -14.98 -23.81 9.49
N ALA A 150 -16.03 -22.99 9.65
CA ALA A 150 -16.57 -22.12 8.62
C ALA A 150 -15.58 -21.01 8.21
N ILE A 151 -14.98 -20.34 9.20
CA ILE A 151 -14.02 -19.25 8.96
C ILE A 151 -12.73 -19.78 8.34
N LYS A 152 -12.24 -20.93 8.80
CA LYS A 152 -11.06 -21.61 8.25
C LYS A 152 -11.27 -21.96 6.78
N ALA A 153 -12.43 -22.55 6.43
CA ALA A 153 -12.76 -22.86 5.04
C ALA A 153 -12.80 -21.58 4.18
N TYR A 154 -13.45 -20.52 4.67
CA TYR A 154 -13.54 -19.25 3.97
C TYR A 154 -12.16 -18.60 3.74
N ALA A 155 -11.30 -18.54 4.75
CA ALA A 155 -9.95 -17.99 4.61
C ALA A 155 -9.10 -18.76 3.58
N GLU A 156 -9.19 -20.09 3.56
CA GLU A 156 -8.53 -20.94 2.55
C GLU A 156 -9.11 -20.70 1.15
N ASP A 157 -10.42 -20.54 1.03
CA ASP A 157 -11.07 -20.32 -0.26
C ASP A 157 -10.78 -18.92 -0.84
N ILE A 158 -10.65 -17.88 0.00
CA ILE A 158 -10.14 -16.57 -0.43
C ILE A 158 -8.72 -16.73 -1.00
N TYR A 159 -7.85 -17.47 -0.29
CA TYR A 159 -6.49 -17.74 -0.74
C TYR A 159 -6.45 -18.43 -2.11
N LYS A 160 -7.26 -19.48 -2.29
CA LYS A 160 -7.37 -20.21 -3.56
C LYS A 160 -7.91 -19.33 -4.69
N ALA A 161 -8.92 -18.51 -4.41
CA ALA A 161 -9.48 -17.59 -5.40
C ALA A 161 -8.44 -16.53 -5.83
N CYS A 162 -7.63 -16.03 -4.88
CA CYS A 162 -6.50 -15.17 -5.18
C CYS A 162 -5.48 -15.85 -6.09
N LEU A 163 -5.10 -17.10 -5.80
CA LEU A 163 -4.19 -17.87 -6.66
C LEU A 163 -4.75 -18.09 -8.07
N GLU A 164 -6.00 -18.52 -8.17
CA GLU A 164 -6.66 -18.81 -9.45
C GLU A 164 -6.77 -17.56 -10.33
N CYS A 165 -7.06 -16.41 -9.72
CA CYS A 165 -7.13 -15.14 -10.45
C CYS A 165 -5.76 -14.56 -10.77
N GLY A 166 -4.71 -14.95 -10.06
CA GLY A 166 -3.36 -14.41 -10.20
C GLY A 166 -3.09 -13.17 -9.35
N TYR A 167 -3.89 -12.91 -8.31
CA TYR A 167 -3.64 -11.84 -7.34
C TYR A 167 -2.37 -12.12 -6.51
N ASP A 168 -1.72 -11.05 -6.10
CA ASP A 168 -0.56 -11.03 -5.21
C ASP A 168 -0.94 -10.91 -3.72
N GLY A 169 -2.22 -10.75 -3.39
CA GLY A 169 -2.64 -10.52 -2.01
C GLY A 169 -4.13 -10.26 -1.82
N TYR A 170 -4.48 -10.10 -0.56
CA TYR A 170 -5.82 -9.80 -0.06
C TYR A 170 -5.77 -8.55 0.83
N ASP A 171 -6.74 -7.66 0.62
CA ASP A 171 -6.94 -6.39 1.30
C ASP A 171 -8.31 -6.42 1.98
N TRP A 172 -8.33 -6.52 3.31
CA TRP A 172 -9.57 -6.60 4.07
C TRP A 172 -10.05 -5.20 4.46
N ASP A 173 -11.10 -4.73 3.79
CA ASP A 173 -11.74 -3.43 4.05
C ASP A 173 -12.60 -3.54 5.30
N TYR A 174 -12.03 -3.21 6.46
CA TYR A 174 -12.63 -3.41 7.77
C TYR A 174 -13.27 -2.12 8.29
N GLU A 175 -14.59 -1.98 8.16
CA GLU A 175 -15.31 -0.74 8.51
C GLU A 175 -16.58 -0.94 9.37
N PRO A 176 -16.49 -1.63 10.52
CA PRO A 176 -17.66 -1.92 11.36
C PRO A 176 -18.37 -0.67 11.91
N GLY A 177 -17.67 0.44 12.12
CA GLY A 177 -18.23 1.71 12.58
C GLY A 177 -18.72 2.62 11.45
N GLY A 178 -18.46 2.27 10.19
CA GLY A 178 -18.77 3.09 9.00
C GLY A 178 -20.24 3.05 8.60
N GLY A 179 -21.02 2.14 9.19
CA GLY A 179 -22.45 2.01 8.94
C GLY A 179 -22.82 1.27 7.65
N MET A 180 -21.85 0.64 6.99
CA MET A 180 -22.05 -0.13 5.74
C MET A 180 -22.49 -1.58 5.98
N GLY A 181 -22.57 -2.03 7.24
CA GLY A 181 -23.24 -3.26 7.63
C GLY A 181 -22.83 -3.77 9.01
N VAL A 182 -23.40 -4.90 9.41
CA VAL A 182 -23.25 -5.48 10.77
C VAL A 182 -22.90 -6.96 10.71
N GLY A 183 -22.30 -7.41 9.60
CA GLY A 183 -21.95 -8.83 9.40
C GLY A 183 -21.08 -9.38 10.53
N PRO A 184 -21.16 -10.69 10.86
CA PRO A 184 -20.47 -11.24 12.03
C PRO A 184 -18.95 -11.07 12.01
N LEU A 185 -18.29 -11.06 10.86
CA LEU A 185 -16.85 -10.82 10.78
C LEU A 185 -16.48 -9.37 11.16
N TRP A 186 -17.46 -8.47 11.17
CA TRP A 186 -17.31 -7.09 11.62
C TRP A 186 -17.82 -6.86 13.03
N SER A 187 -18.95 -7.46 13.41
CA SER A 187 -19.65 -7.17 14.67
C SER A 187 -19.39 -8.17 15.78
N ASN A 188 -19.04 -9.42 15.45
CA ASN A 188 -18.78 -10.48 16.42
C ASN A 188 -17.29 -10.64 16.66
N LYS A 189 -16.84 -10.18 17.84
CA LYS A 189 -15.44 -10.19 18.24
C LYS A 189 -14.76 -11.56 18.13
N VAL A 190 -15.46 -12.66 18.45
CA VAL A 190 -14.89 -14.02 18.36
C VAL A 190 -14.64 -14.41 16.91
N GLN A 191 -15.64 -14.24 16.05
CA GLN A 191 -15.50 -14.59 14.63
C GLN A 191 -14.45 -13.72 13.95
N ARG A 192 -14.44 -12.43 14.24
CA ARG A 192 -13.45 -11.49 13.70
C ARG A 192 -12.02 -11.83 14.11
N THR A 193 -11.80 -12.14 15.38
CA THR A 193 -10.48 -12.57 15.88
C THR A 193 -10.01 -13.84 15.19
N ILE A 194 -10.91 -14.84 15.08
CA ILE A 194 -10.60 -16.09 14.38
C ILE A 194 -10.34 -15.82 12.90
N PHE A 195 -11.05 -14.90 12.25
CA PHE A 195 -10.84 -14.59 10.85
C PHE A 195 -9.44 -14.03 10.57
N VAL A 196 -8.97 -13.07 11.38
CA VAL A 196 -7.60 -12.54 11.26
C VAL A 196 -6.56 -13.63 11.55
N GLU A 197 -6.82 -14.49 12.54
CA GLU A 197 -5.97 -15.65 12.81
C GLU A 197 -5.91 -16.59 11.60
N GLU A 198 -7.05 -16.99 11.04
CA GLU A 198 -7.15 -17.91 9.91
C GLU A 198 -6.50 -17.34 8.65
N LEU A 199 -6.76 -16.06 8.32
CA LEU A 199 -6.12 -15.36 7.21
C LEU A 199 -4.60 -15.35 7.34
N SER A 200 -4.07 -15.14 8.54
CA SER A 200 -2.61 -15.09 8.75
C SER A 200 -1.89 -16.42 8.47
N TYR A 201 -2.59 -17.56 8.41
CA TYR A 201 -1.99 -18.82 7.95
C TYR A 201 -1.79 -18.87 6.43
N TRP A 202 -2.53 -18.07 5.67
CA TRP A 202 -2.54 -18.07 4.21
C TRP A 202 -1.87 -16.84 3.59
N PHE A 203 -1.98 -15.70 4.28
CA PHE A 203 -1.48 -14.40 3.85
C PHE A 203 -0.50 -13.81 4.88
N GLY A 204 0.29 -12.85 4.45
CA GLY A 204 1.11 -12.06 5.34
C GLY A 204 2.38 -12.76 5.81
N HIS A 205 3.03 -12.18 6.83
CA HIS A 205 4.27 -12.71 7.39
C HIS A 205 4.10 -14.08 8.08
N GLY A 206 2.88 -14.44 8.48
CA GLY A 206 2.59 -15.71 9.14
C GLY A 206 2.39 -16.89 8.19
N ALA A 207 2.22 -16.64 6.89
CA ALA A 207 1.78 -17.64 5.92
C ALA A 207 2.81 -18.76 5.70
N MET A 208 4.10 -18.39 5.64
CA MET A 208 5.19 -19.30 5.27
C MET A 208 6.19 -19.52 6.43
N ASP A 209 5.83 -19.17 7.67
CA ASP A 209 6.67 -19.46 8.83
C ASP A 209 6.71 -20.99 9.07
N PRO A 210 7.87 -21.64 8.86
CA PRO A 210 7.98 -23.10 8.99
C PRO A 210 7.91 -23.57 10.44
N ASN A 211 8.06 -22.66 11.42
CA ASN A 211 8.06 -22.99 12.85
C ASN A 211 6.70 -22.74 13.52
N ARG A 212 5.75 -22.14 12.80
CA ARG A 212 4.42 -21.89 13.31
C ARG A 212 3.62 -23.20 13.40
N ASP A 213 2.95 -23.43 14.52
CA ASP A 213 1.95 -24.50 14.59
C ASP A 213 0.76 -24.12 13.69
N ARG A 214 0.45 -24.98 12.72
CA ARG A 214 -0.62 -24.78 11.73
C ARG A 214 -1.78 -25.74 11.94
N GLY A 215 -1.70 -26.63 12.93
CA GLY A 215 -2.62 -27.75 13.09
C GLY A 215 -2.65 -28.62 11.84
N ASP A 216 -3.83 -28.79 11.26
CA ASP A 216 -4.10 -29.55 10.04
C ASP A 216 -4.08 -28.70 8.76
N ARG A 217 -3.75 -27.40 8.84
CA ARG A 217 -3.66 -26.53 7.66
C ARG A 217 -2.41 -26.86 6.84
N PRO A 218 -2.53 -27.02 5.51
CA PRO A 218 -1.36 -27.19 4.67
C PRO A 218 -0.52 -25.90 4.63
N MET A 219 0.73 -26.04 4.16
CA MET A 219 1.53 -24.86 3.81
C MET A 219 0.94 -24.22 2.53
N PRO A 220 0.82 -22.89 2.45
CA PRO A 220 0.36 -22.22 1.23
C PRO A 220 1.35 -22.47 0.09
N GLU A 221 0.87 -22.40 -1.16
CA GLU A 221 1.73 -22.56 -2.36
C GLU A 221 2.81 -21.47 -2.44
N LYS A 222 2.41 -20.23 -2.11
CA LYS A 222 3.26 -19.05 -2.00
C LYS A 222 2.68 -18.07 -0.99
N ARG A 223 3.53 -17.22 -0.41
CA ARG A 223 3.08 -16.08 0.41
C ARG A 223 2.36 -15.07 -0.49
N LEU A 224 1.14 -14.73 -0.11
CA LEU A 224 0.37 -13.62 -0.65
C LEU A 224 0.34 -12.48 0.37
N LEU A 225 0.22 -11.23 -0.09
CA LEU A 225 0.18 -10.07 0.79
C LEU A 225 -1.08 -10.08 1.65
N PHE A 226 -0.95 -9.69 2.93
CA PHE A 226 -2.08 -9.43 3.82
C PHE A 226 -2.16 -7.95 4.16
N LEU A 227 -3.20 -7.27 3.68
CA LEU A 227 -3.50 -5.89 4.00
C LEU A 227 -4.80 -5.84 4.82
N ILE A 228 -4.86 -4.89 5.74
CA ILE A 228 -6.11 -4.51 6.40
C ILE A 228 -6.27 -2.99 6.23
N ASP A 229 -7.41 -2.58 5.71
CA ASP A 229 -7.78 -1.19 5.50
C ASP A 229 -9.06 -0.78 6.25
N GLY A 230 -9.61 0.39 5.96
CA GLY A 230 -10.81 0.89 6.64
C GLY A 230 -10.52 1.59 7.98
N GLU A 231 -11.12 1.10 9.06
CA GLU A 231 -11.10 1.68 10.40
C GLU A 231 -9.87 1.32 11.26
N VAL A 232 -8.76 0.89 10.64
CA VAL A 232 -7.50 0.61 11.36
C VAL A 232 -6.96 1.85 12.09
N GLY A 233 -6.75 1.76 13.42
CA GLY A 233 -6.28 2.90 14.22
C GLY A 233 -7.33 4.00 14.45
N ILE A 234 -8.63 3.75 14.20
CA ILE A 234 -9.70 4.70 14.51
C ILE A 234 -11.00 3.98 14.90
N ARG A 235 -11.92 4.66 15.58
CA ARG A 235 -13.25 4.11 15.94
C ARG A 235 -13.13 2.76 16.65
N THR A 236 -13.47 1.68 15.96
CA THR A 236 -13.41 0.31 16.48
C THR A 236 -11.98 -0.21 16.58
N GLY A 237 -11.06 0.28 15.72
CA GLY A 237 -9.67 -0.11 15.70
C GLY A 237 -9.47 -1.61 15.43
N MET A 238 -8.23 -2.07 15.57
CA MET A 238 -7.96 -3.51 15.61
C MET A 238 -8.14 -4.03 17.05
N ASP A 239 -8.69 -5.23 17.23
CA ASP A 239 -8.68 -5.82 18.56
C ASP A 239 -7.25 -6.19 18.96
N LYS A 240 -6.91 -5.99 20.23
CA LYS A 240 -5.58 -6.23 20.78
C LYS A 240 -5.09 -7.66 20.61
N GLU A 241 -6.00 -8.63 20.64
CA GLU A 241 -5.68 -10.05 20.51
C GLU A 241 -5.47 -10.52 19.06
N TRP A 242 -5.74 -9.69 18.06
CA TRP A 242 -5.47 -10.07 16.67
C TRP A 242 -3.99 -10.32 16.47
N LEU A 243 -3.65 -11.32 15.67
CA LEU A 243 -2.27 -11.57 15.21
C LEU A 243 -1.83 -10.53 14.16
N SER A 244 -2.10 -9.24 14.42
CA SER A 244 -1.88 -8.12 13.50
C SER A 244 -0.41 -7.91 13.16
N TYR A 245 0.53 -8.45 13.95
CA TYR A 245 1.95 -8.45 13.59
C TYR A 245 2.26 -9.33 12.36
N TYR A 246 1.34 -10.19 11.93
CA TYR A 246 1.44 -10.92 10.66
C TYR A 246 0.91 -10.14 9.45
N VAL A 247 0.21 -9.03 9.65
CA VAL A 247 -0.26 -8.15 8.56
C VAL A 247 0.95 -7.46 7.93
N ASP A 248 0.98 -7.40 6.61
CA ASP A 248 2.07 -6.76 5.86
C ASP A 248 1.91 -5.24 5.85
N TYR A 249 0.70 -4.76 5.57
CA TYR A 249 0.41 -3.33 5.60
C TYR A 249 -0.95 -2.98 6.22
N PHE A 250 -0.93 -1.93 7.05
CA PHE A 250 -2.11 -1.24 7.55
C PHE A 250 -2.41 -0.06 6.64
N VAL A 251 -3.48 -0.12 5.85
CA VAL A 251 -3.81 0.93 4.89
C VAL A 251 -4.85 1.87 5.50
N LEU A 252 -4.40 3.06 5.87
CA LEU A 252 -5.23 4.05 6.54
C LEU A 252 -5.99 4.86 5.51
N GLN A 253 -7.32 4.86 5.62
CA GLN A 253 -8.14 5.90 5.02
C GLN A 253 -8.00 7.20 5.83
N ALA A 254 -6.88 7.89 5.62
CA ALA A 254 -6.47 9.09 6.36
C ALA A 254 -7.03 10.38 5.73
N TYR A 255 -8.22 10.27 5.15
CA TYR A 255 -8.81 11.29 4.28
C TYR A 255 -8.90 12.65 4.96
N GLY A 256 -8.59 13.71 4.19
CA GLY A 256 -8.58 15.08 4.70
C GLY A 256 -7.41 15.41 5.65
N GLY A 257 -6.34 14.61 5.63
CA GLY A 257 -5.11 14.90 6.38
C GLY A 257 -5.04 14.32 7.80
N MET A 258 -5.63 13.15 8.03
CA MET A 258 -5.75 12.52 9.35
C MET A 258 -4.62 11.53 9.70
N ALA A 259 -3.51 11.55 8.96
CA ALA A 259 -2.45 10.54 9.08
C ALA A 259 -1.89 10.42 10.51
N ASP A 260 -1.67 11.54 11.20
CA ASP A 260 -1.06 11.55 12.53
C ASP A 260 -1.92 10.93 13.63
N TYR A 261 -3.20 11.30 13.61
CA TYR A 261 -4.18 10.72 14.51
C TYR A 261 -4.36 9.22 14.28
N ARG A 262 -4.43 8.81 13.01
CA ARG A 262 -4.56 7.39 12.62
C ARG A 262 -3.33 6.58 13.03
N MET A 263 -2.12 7.07 12.75
CA MET A 263 -0.86 6.41 13.10
C MET A 263 -0.76 6.17 14.61
N THR A 264 -1.10 7.19 15.42
CA THR A 264 -1.15 7.05 16.88
C THR A 264 -2.15 5.96 17.31
N GLY A 265 -3.29 5.84 16.62
CA GLY A 265 -4.24 4.77 16.84
C GLY A 265 -3.70 3.38 16.50
N VAL A 266 -2.97 3.21 15.38
CA VAL A 266 -2.36 1.91 15.03
C VAL A 266 -1.39 1.46 16.12
N LEU A 267 -0.54 2.36 16.62
CA LEU A 267 0.39 2.02 17.72
C LEU A 267 -0.34 1.60 18.98
N ARG A 268 -1.44 2.29 19.34
CA ARG A 268 -2.28 1.92 20.49
C ARG A 268 -2.91 0.54 20.30
N ASP A 269 -3.42 0.26 19.11
CA ASP A 269 -4.08 -1.02 18.82
C ASP A 269 -3.07 -2.18 18.82
N MET A 270 -1.80 -1.90 18.49
CA MET A 270 -0.68 -2.84 18.49
C MET A 270 0.11 -2.92 19.81
N ASP A 271 -0.28 -2.17 20.85
CA ASP A 271 0.52 -1.96 22.07
C ASP A 271 0.93 -3.26 22.75
N ASP A 272 0.01 -4.22 22.86
CA ASP A 272 0.27 -5.51 23.52
C ASP A 272 1.41 -6.28 22.82
N TRP A 273 1.50 -6.21 21.49
CA TRP A 273 2.58 -6.82 20.71
C TRP A 273 3.90 -6.06 20.83
N ILE A 274 3.84 -4.73 20.94
CA ILE A 274 5.01 -3.87 21.20
C ILE A 274 5.62 -4.22 22.56
N GLN A 275 4.80 -4.30 23.62
CA GLN A 275 5.29 -4.60 24.97
C GLN A 275 5.89 -6.01 25.05
N GLN A 276 5.34 -6.97 24.30
CA GLN A 276 5.89 -8.33 24.19
C GLN A 276 7.21 -8.39 23.40
N GLY A 277 7.61 -7.30 22.73
CA GLY A 277 8.82 -7.25 21.90
C GLY A 277 8.70 -8.04 20.59
N ILE A 278 7.47 -8.37 20.15
CA ILE A 278 7.21 -9.12 18.92
C ILE A 278 7.38 -8.22 17.68
N ILE A 279 7.06 -6.94 17.82
CA ILE A 279 7.18 -5.94 16.75
C ILE A 279 7.61 -4.61 17.37
N THR A 280 8.42 -3.83 16.64
CA THR A 280 8.87 -2.51 17.13
C THR A 280 7.91 -1.40 16.68
N PRO A 281 7.85 -0.26 17.40
CA PRO A 281 7.09 0.89 16.94
C PRO A 281 7.51 1.36 15.53
N ASP A 282 8.80 1.39 15.21
CA ASP A 282 9.29 1.79 13.89
C ASP A 282 8.83 0.84 12.78
N GLU A 283 8.74 -0.46 13.07
CA GLU A 283 8.23 -1.43 12.13
C GLU A 283 6.73 -1.24 11.85
N ILE A 284 5.94 -0.88 12.87
CA ILE A 284 4.52 -0.55 12.68
C ILE A 284 4.38 0.68 11.78
N VAL A 285 5.17 1.74 12.00
CA VAL A 285 5.17 2.92 11.13
C VAL A 285 5.57 2.54 9.70
N ARG A 286 6.60 1.70 9.50
CA ARG A 286 7.06 1.20 8.19
C ARG A 286 6.05 0.28 7.49
N ARG A 287 5.12 -0.31 8.22
CA ARG A 287 4.02 -1.12 7.67
C ARG A 287 2.72 -0.32 7.48
N THR A 288 2.72 0.97 7.80
CA THR A 288 1.50 1.79 7.69
C THR A 288 1.53 2.64 6.42
N ILE A 289 0.43 2.62 5.67
CA ILE A 289 0.24 3.36 4.42
C ILE A 289 -0.86 4.40 4.63
N ALA A 290 -0.60 5.68 4.41
CA ALA A 290 -1.61 6.74 4.54
C ALA A 290 -2.23 7.13 3.20
N THR A 291 -3.55 7.14 3.10
CA THR A 291 -4.25 7.37 1.82
C THR A 291 -5.18 8.60 1.84
N GLU A 292 -5.38 9.20 0.67
CA GLU A 292 -6.30 10.32 0.46
C GLU A 292 -7.45 9.97 -0.48
N ASN A 293 -8.62 10.55 -0.23
CA ASN A 293 -9.84 10.36 -1.00
C ASN A 293 -9.85 11.25 -2.25
N PHE A 294 -9.56 10.69 -3.42
CA PHE A 294 -9.55 11.46 -4.66
C PHE A 294 -10.93 11.62 -5.31
N GLU A 295 -11.93 10.86 -4.89
CA GLU A 295 -13.33 11.18 -5.23
C GLU A 295 -13.71 12.59 -4.76
N SER A 296 -13.25 12.96 -3.57
CA SER A 296 -13.53 14.27 -2.97
C SER A 296 -12.45 15.30 -3.25
N TYR A 297 -11.18 14.88 -3.35
CA TYR A 297 -10.04 15.80 -3.32
C TYR A 297 -9.15 15.81 -4.57
N ALA A 298 -9.51 15.14 -5.66
CA ALA A 298 -8.68 15.16 -6.88
C ALA A 298 -8.38 16.57 -7.43
N ASN A 299 -9.28 17.53 -7.22
CA ASN A 299 -9.07 18.92 -7.65
C ASN A 299 -7.96 19.65 -6.87
N THR A 300 -7.66 19.23 -5.63
CA THR A 300 -6.72 19.92 -4.73
C THR A 300 -5.54 19.04 -4.29
N GLY A 301 -5.63 17.73 -4.50
CA GLY A 301 -4.72 16.73 -3.95
C GLY A 301 -4.97 16.41 -2.47
N GLY A 302 -5.96 17.06 -1.84
CA GLY A 302 -6.28 16.86 -0.42
C GLY A 302 -5.05 17.01 0.48
N GLY A 303 -4.93 16.12 1.45
CA GLY A 303 -3.76 15.96 2.32
C GLY A 303 -2.66 15.06 1.74
N PHE A 304 -2.81 14.53 0.52
CA PHE A 304 -1.90 13.50 -0.03
C PHE A 304 -0.43 13.92 -0.06
N LEU A 305 -0.13 15.15 -0.49
CA LEU A 305 1.26 15.61 -0.54
C LEU A 305 1.88 15.74 0.87
N GLY A 306 1.07 16.06 1.88
CA GLY A 306 1.49 16.00 3.28
C GLY A 306 1.79 14.57 3.71
N MET A 307 0.92 13.62 3.36
CA MET A 307 1.11 12.19 3.65
C MET A 307 2.39 11.63 3.00
N SER A 308 2.70 12.04 1.77
CA SER A 308 3.93 11.63 1.07
C SER A 308 5.24 12.13 1.70
N ASN A 309 5.17 13.14 2.57
CA ASN A 309 6.31 13.67 3.34
C ASN A 309 6.21 13.31 4.84
N TYR A 310 5.27 12.45 5.22
CA TYR A 310 4.93 12.25 6.62
C TYR A 310 6.00 11.42 7.35
N VAL A 311 6.62 12.04 8.35
CA VAL A 311 7.54 11.39 9.30
C VAL A 311 6.84 11.37 10.65
N TYR A 312 6.64 10.18 11.22
CA TYR A 312 6.12 10.05 12.56
C TYR A 312 7.25 10.26 13.57
N LYS A 313 7.06 11.24 14.45
CA LYS A 313 7.99 11.54 15.55
C LYS A 313 7.24 11.53 16.87
N ASN A 314 7.59 10.60 17.75
CA ASN A 314 6.97 10.50 19.06
C ASN A 314 7.85 9.72 20.04
N THR A 315 7.68 9.94 21.34
CA THR A 315 8.30 9.10 22.37
C THR A 315 7.27 8.08 22.84
N TYR A 316 7.56 6.80 22.63
CA TYR A 316 6.76 5.68 23.10
C TYR A 316 7.38 5.04 24.35
N THR A 317 6.61 4.28 25.13
CA THR A 317 7.15 3.50 26.25
C THR A 317 7.14 2.02 25.88
N VAL A 318 8.31 1.39 25.86
CA VAL A 318 8.45 -0.05 25.61
C VAL A 318 9.11 -0.68 26.83
N ASN A 319 8.42 -1.61 27.50
CA ASN A 319 8.94 -2.30 28.69
C ASN A 319 9.45 -1.33 29.78
N GLY A 320 8.72 -0.23 30.00
CA GLY A 320 9.02 0.78 31.01
C GLY A 320 10.17 1.73 30.66
N LYS A 321 10.69 1.70 29.43
CA LYS A 321 11.75 2.59 28.94
C LYS A 321 11.25 3.48 27.81
N PRO A 322 11.74 4.73 27.71
CA PRO A 322 11.45 5.58 26.56
C PRO A 322 12.04 4.97 25.29
N TYR A 323 11.26 5.03 24.21
CA TYR A 323 11.61 4.63 22.85
C TYR A 323 11.32 5.82 21.95
N GLU A 324 12.35 6.43 21.36
CA GLU A 324 12.16 7.55 20.44
C GLU A 324 11.88 7.02 19.04
N ILE A 325 10.74 7.42 18.49
CA ILE A 325 10.36 7.13 17.11
C ILE A 325 10.72 8.35 16.26
N ASP A 326 11.47 8.14 15.20
CA ASP A 326 11.68 9.08 14.11
C ASP A 326 11.70 8.26 12.83
N GLN A 327 10.53 8.05 12.23
CA GLN A 327 10.35 7.08 11.16
C GLN A 327 9.48 7.65 10.04
N LEU A 328 10.00 7.58 8.80
CA LEU A 328 9.21 7.86 7.60
C LEU A 328 8.07 6.83 7.51
N ILE A 329 6.88 7.30 7.15
CA ILE A 329 5.72 6.44 6.94
C ILE A 329 6.02 5.32 5.93
N GLY A 330 5.42 4.15 6.17
CA GLY A 330 5.59 2.97 5.33
C GLY A 330 5.05 3.10 3.92
N GLY A 331 4.19 4.08 3.66
CA GLY A 331 3.71 4.36 2.32
C GLY A 331 2.67 5.48 2.25
N CYS A 332 2.31 5.86 1.04
CA CYS A 332 1.18 6.74 0.77
C CYS A 332 0.36 6.24 -0.43
N GLY A 333 -0.92 6.60 -0.48
CA GLY A 333 -1.76 6.16 -1.60
C GLY A 333 -3.03 6.95 -1.86
N LEU A 334 -3.74 6.56 -2.92
CA LEU A 334 -4.95 7.24 -3.40
C LEU A 334 -6.15 6.30 -3.48
N TYR A 335 -7.27 6.73 -2.90
CA TYR A 335 -8.59 6.13 -3.11
C TYR A 335 -9.24 6.70 -4.37
N ARG A 336 -9.69 5.79 -5.27
CA ARG A 336 -10.17 6.10 -6.62
C ARG A 336 -9.15 6.89 -7.42
N VAL A 337 -7.97 6.31 -7.60
CA VAL A 337 -6.83 6.96 -8.26
C VAL A 337 -7.12 7.42 -9.70
N GLY A 338 -8.10 6.81 -10.38
CA GLY A 338 -8.52 7.21 -11.73
C GLY A 338 -8.89 8.69 -11.82
N PHE A 339 -9.40 9.28 -10.73
CA PHE A 339 -9.66 10.72 -10.71
C PHE A 339 -8.40 11.56 -10.89
N ASP A 340 -7.20 11.11 -10.50
CA ASP A 340 -5.96 11.88 -10.73
C ASP A 340 -5.46 11.79 -12.18
N TYR A 341 -6.04 10.94 -13.05
CA TYR A 341 -5.48 10.62 -14.36
C TYR A 341 -5.34 11.83 -15.29
N ALA A 342 -6.32 12.74 -15.36
CA ALA A 342 -6.26 13.86 -16.30
C ALA A 342 -6.91 15.13 -15.73
N GLN A 343 -6.42 15.58 -14.58
CA GLN A 343 -6.99 16.71 -13.81
C GLN A 343 -6.79 18.11 -14.45
N GLY A 344 -6.13 18.20 -15.60
CA GLY A 344 -5.88 19.50 -16.27
C GLY A 344 -4.98 20.44 -15.46
N LYS A 345 -4.15 19.90 -14.56
CA LYS A 345 -3.19 20.65 -13.72
C LYS A 345 -1.87 20.98 -14.42
N GLY A 346 -1.72 20.54 -15.68
CA GLY A 346 -0.48 20.62 -16.44
C GLY A 346 0.40 19.39 -16.20
N ASP A 347 1.61 19.44 -16.76
CA ASP A 347 2.54 18.33 -16.69
C ASP A 347 3.32 18.37 -15.37
N TYR A 348 3.36 17.24 -14.66
CA TYR A 348 4.37 17.01 -13.63
C TYR A 348 5.39 16.01 -14.17
N ASP A 349 6.67 16.42 -14.16
CA ASP A 349 7.77 15.60 -14.67
C ASP A 349 7.53 15.10 -16.12
N GLY A 350 7.03 16.01 -16.97
CA GLY A 350 6.77 15.73 -18.38
C GLY A 350 5.57 14.81 -18.66
N SER A 351 4.74 14.49 -17.66
CA SER A 351 3.49 13.74 -17.84
C SER A 351 2.29 14.57 -17.36
N PRO A 352 1.26 14.77 -18.20
CA PRO A 352 0.01 15.42 -17.80
C PRO A 352 -0.85 14.54 -16.89
N GLU A 353 -0.55 13.23 -16.81
CA GLU A 353 -1.36 12.27 -16.08
C GLU A 353 -0.86 11.98 -14.67
N TYR A 354 -1.80 11.73 -13.76
CA TYR A 354 -1.50 11.37 -12.37
C TYR A 354 -0.66 12.44 -11.65
N TYR A 355 -1.07 13.71 -11.81
CA TYR A 355 -0.32 14.89 -11.37
C TYR A 355 0.04 14.84 -9.88
N PHE A 356 -0.92 14.52 -9.01
CA PHE A 356 -0.65 14.46 -7.57
C PHE A 356 0.07 13.19 -7.17
N LEU A 357 -0.32 12.03 -7.72
CA LEU A 357 0.30 10.74 -7.44
C LEU A 357 1.81 10.77 -7.73
N ARG A 358 2.20 11.33 -8.89
CA ARG A 358 3.61 11.47 -9.27
C ARG A 358 4.39 12.39 -8.32
N GLN A 359 3.81 13.50 -7.88
CA GLN A 359 4.42 14.35 -6.86
C GLN A 359 4.61 13.62 -5.53
N GLY A 360 3.61 12.83 -5.11
CA GLY A 360 3.71 12.00 -3.91
C GLY A 360 4.81 10.94 -4.03
N ILE A 361 4.90 10.27 -5.18
CA ILE A 361 5.97 9.34 -5.53
C ILE A 361 7.34 10.00 -5.37
N THR A 362 7.55 11.18 -5.96
CA THR A 362 8.82 11.91 -5.85
C THR A 362 9.14 12.26 -4.40
N ASN A 363 8.16 12.77 -3.65
CA ASN A 363 8.34 13.15 -2.26
C ASN A 363 8.76 11.96 -1.38
N ILE A 364 8.00 10.87 -1.43
CA ILE A 364 8.21 9.74 -0.51
C ILE A 364 9.56 9.06 -0.77
N TYR A 365 9.95 8.89 -2.04
CA TYR A 365 11.23 8.26 -2.37
C TYR A 365 12.42 9.19 -2.14
N ARG A 366 12.29 10.50 -2.37
CA ARG A 366 13.32 11.47 -1.95
C ARG A 366 13.58 11.37 -0.44
N ASN A 367 12.52 11.45 0.37
CA ASN A 367 12.66 11.36 1.83
C ASN A 367 13.25 10.01 2.28
N PHE A 368 12.90 8.91 1.61
CA PHE A 368 13.47 7.60 1.89
C PHE A 368 14.98 7.57 1.65
N TYR A 369 15.45 8.03 0.48
CA TYR A 369 16.87 8.05 0.16
C TYR A 369 17.67 9.03 1.01
N ASP A 370 17.14 10.23 1.28
CA ASP A 370 17.78 11.21 2.16
C ASP A 370 18.05 10.60 3.55
N ARG A 371 17.09 9.82 4.09
CA ARG A 371 17.24 9.14 5.38
C ARG A 371 18.15 7.93 5.33
N MET A 372 18.13 7.15 4.25
CA MET A 372 19.08 6.04 4.08
C MET A 372 20.53 6.54 4.05
N ASN A 373 20.78 7.64 3.34
CA ASN A 373 22.12 8.22 3.24
C ASN A 373 22.59 8.77 4.59
N ALA A 374 21.71 9.50 5.31
CA ALA A 374 22.03 10.00 6.64
C ALA A 374 22.40 8.86 7.61
N ALA A 375 21.71 7.71 7.54
CA ALA A 375 22.02 6.55 8.38
C ALA A 375 23.33 5.82 8.01
N ASN A 376 23.84 6.00 6.78
CA ASN A 376 25.11 5.42 6.34
C ASN A 376 26.33 6.32 6.65
N GLU A 377 26.09 7.58 6.99
CA GLU A 377 27.11 8.56 7.36
C GLU A 377 27.43 8.58 8.87
N GLU A 378 26.57 7.98 9.69
CA GLU A 378 26.75 7.76 11.14
C GLU A 378 27.46 6.43 11.46
#